data_AF-A0A9Q3CQY3-F1
#
_entry.id   AF-A0A9Q3CQY3-F1
#
_cell.length_a   1.000
_cell.length_b   1.000
_cell.length_c   1.000
_cell.angle_alpha   90.00
_cell.angle_beta   90.00
_cell.angle_gamma   90.00
#
_symmetry.space_group_name_H-M   'P 1'
#
loop_
_entity.id
_entity.type
_entity.pdbx_description
1 polymer ?
#
loop_
_entity_poly.entity_id
_entity_poly.type
_entity_poly.pdbx_seq_one_letter_code
_entity_poly.pdbx_strand_id
1 'polypeptide(L)'
;MFSNTQEPLTHSEGSDDHVNYSFRIGALEQVISLTNQLQETKATESCIQGTIVELFSRFNSSHSHISSNTSNRPSSPPVEPPILHHMFFSGLPNELPPFLYLIDDHMPSIHHKFNTEQHRIYWIALHFRPRDKQTVATFSAYNWWISVLRENAMIQGLPSNSSLASNVYVLPHLLTIKLFCEKLQEIFGDKFEGENAKRALQSCKQDNRLIGEYNSHFSSLVYEVDLTEQTCCDIYKAGLNVKILDVALR
;
A
#
# COMPACT_ATOMS: atom_id res chain seq x y z
N MET A 1 -92.87 17.93 -9.80
CA MET A 1 -93.17 17.15 -11.01
C MET A 1 -91.86 16.93 -11.75
N PHE A 2 -91.59 15.66 -12.09
CA PHE A 2 -90.53 15.13 -12.95
C PHE A 2 -89.12 14.89 -12.37
N SER A 3 -88.79 13.59 -12.44
CA SER A 3 -87.55 12.85 -12.22
C SER A 3 -86.42 13.20 -13.18
N ASN A 4 -85.31 12.44 -13.04
CA ASN A 4 -84.19 12.17 -13.97
C ASN A 4 -82.89 12.95 -13.65
N THR A 5 -81.69 12.36 -13.63
CA THR A 5 -81.18 11.01 -13.93
C THR A 5 -79.83 10.88 -13.21
N GLN A 6 -79.55 9.72 -12.61
CA GLN A 6 -78.23 9.41 -12.05
C GLN A 6 -77.52 8.47 -13.04
N GLU A 7 -76.54 8.97 -13.78
CA GLU A 7 -75.56 8.15 -14.50
C GLU A 7 -74.45 7.71 -13.53
N PRO A 8 -73.88 6.50 -13.68
CA PRO A 8 -72.83 6.03 -12.79
C PRO A 8 -71.46 6.57 -13.23
N LEU A 9 -70.83 7.37 -12.38
CA LEU A 9 -69.39 7.64 -12.43
C LEU A 9 -68.65 6.34 -12.13
N THR A 10 -68.05 5.75 -13.15
CA THR A 10 -67.03 4.72 -13.03
C THR A 10 -65.75 5.36 -12.49
N HIS A 11 -65.63 5.47 -11.17
CA HIS A 11 -64.32 5.66 -10.54
C HIS A 11 -63.61 4.31 -10.47
N SER A 12 -62.72 4.07 -11.44
CA SER A 12 -61.68 3.05 -11.38
C SER A 12 -60.33 3.75 -11.52
N GLU A 13 -59.92 4.48 -10.49
CA GLU A 13 -58.54 4.99 -10.34
C GLU A 13 -58.26 5.12 -8.85
N GLY A 14 -57.64 4.09 -8.26
CA GLY A 14 -57.40 4.09 -6.81
C GLY A 14 -56.63 2.88 -6.29
N SER A 15 -55.75 2.27 -7.10
CA SER A 15 -54.99 1.09 -6.66
C SER A 15 -53.47 1.16 -6.92
N ASP A 16 -52.99 1.95 -7.88
CA ASP A 16 -51.56 1.91 -8.26
C ASP A 16 -50.68 2.90 -7.49
N ASP A 17 -51.21 4.07 -7.10
CA ASP A 17 -50.40 5.08 -6.39
C ASP A 17 -50.04 4.65 -4.96
N HIS A 18 -50.95 3.97 -4.26
CA HIS A 18 -50.72 3.57 -2.87
C HIS A 18 -49.64 2.48 -2.73
N VAL A 19 -49.53 1.59 -3.74
CA VAL A 19 -48.50 0.55 -3.81
C VAL A 19 -47.14 1.17 -4.09
N ASN A 20 -47.08 2.18 -4.97
CA ASN A 20 -45.86 2.91 -5.29
C ASN A 20 -45.35 3.74 -4.09
N TYR A 21 -46.25 4.39 -3.35
CA TYR A 21 -45.89 5.12 -2.12
C TYR A 21 -45.38 4.19 -1.02
N SER A 22 -46.04 3.06 -0.78
CA SER A 22 -45.60 2.08 0.23
C SER A 22 -44.22 1.50 -0.10
N PHE A 23 -43.97 1.18 -1.37
CA PHE A 23 -42.67 0.70 -1.85
C PHE A 23 -41.57 1.76 -1.66
N ARG A 24 -41.85 3.03 -1.99
CA ARG A 24 -40.90 4.14 -1.82
C ARG A 24 -40.60 4.45 -0.36
N ILE A 25 -41.58 4.34 0.53
CA ILE A 25 -41.38 4.49 1.98
C ILE A 25 -40.50 3.35 2.51
N GLY A 26 -40.76 2.09 2.14
CA GLY A 26 -39.93 0.96 2.54
C GLY A 26 -38.48 1.09 2.06
N ALA A 27 -38.25 1.60 0.84
CA ALA A 27 -36.91 1.87 0.35
C ALA A 27 -36.19 2.98 1.13
N LEU A 28 -36.90 4.05 1.53
CA LEU A 28 -36.34 5.13 2.34
C LEU A 28 -35.96 4.67 3.75
N GLU A 29 -36.80 3.86 4.39
CA GLU A 29 -36.49 3.27 5.71
C GLU A 29 -35.25 2.38 5.64
N GLN A 30 -35.08 1.60 4.56
CA GLN A 30 -33.90 0.78 4.35
C GLN A 30 -32.63 1.62 4.14
N VAL A 31 -32.70 2.72 3.41
CA VAL A 31 -31.56 3.65 3.22
C VAL A 31 -31.17 4.31 4.54
N ILE A 32 -32.13 4.73 5.36
CA ILE A 32 -31.87 5.30 6.69
C ILE A 32 -31.20 4.27 7.59
N SER A 33 -31.70 3.04 7.60
CA SER A 33 -31.12 1.93 8.37
C SER A 33 -29.67 1.65 7.97
N LEU A 34 -29.39 1.55 6.66
CA LEU A 34 -28.04 1.34 6.14
C LEU A 34 -27.10 2.52 6.46
N THR A 35 -27.62 3.74 6.43
CA THR A 35 -26.83 4.94 6.77
C THR A 35 -26.42 4.92 8.24
N ASN A 36 -27.34 4.54 9.14
CA ASN A 36 -27.05 4.41 10.57
C ASN A 36 -26.01 3.30 10.83
N GLN A 37 -26.14 2.14 10.19
CA GLN A 37 -25.15 1.07 10.27
C GLN A 37 -23.76 1.50 9.76
N LEU A 38 -23.71 2.27 8.67
CA LEU A 38 -22.45 2.81 8.16
C LEU A 38 -21.81 3.81 9.13
N GLN A 39 -22.63 4.58 9.86
CA GLN A 39 -22.13 5.51 10.85
C GLN A 39 -21.64 4.82 12.12
N GLU A 40 -22.33 3.76 12.56
CA GLU A 40 -21.89 2.89 13.65
C GLU A 40 -20.57 2.19 13.31
N THR A 41 -20.44 1.63 12.10
CA THR A 41 -19.19 0.98 11.68
C THR A 41 -18.02 1.96 11.66
N LYS A 42 -18.21 3.19 11.14
CA LYS A 42 -17.19 4.25 11.22
C LYS A 42 -16.82 4.64 12.66
N ALA A 43 -17.80 4.69 13.56
CA ALA A 43 -17.54 4.97 14.96
C ALA A 43 -16.74 3.84 15.62
N THR A 44 -17.06 2.57 15.31
CA THR A 44 -16.30 1.42 15.80
C THR A 44 -14.87 1.39 15.24
N GLU A 45 -14.68 1.73 13.96
CA GLU A 45 -13.35 1.83 13.36
C GLU A 45 -12.49 2.88 14.06
N SER A 46 -13.05 4.07 14.31
CA SER A 46 -12.37 5.14 15.06
C SER A 46 -12.03 4.72 16.50
N CYS A 47 -12.95 4.00 17.17
CA CYS A 47 -12.71 3.46 18.51
C CYS A 47 -11.59 2.42 18.54
N ILE A 48 -11.56 1.51 17.55
CA ILE A 48 -10.50 0.50 17.41
C ILE A 48 -9.15 1.19 17.14
N GLN A 49 -9.10 2.18 16.26
CA GLN A 49 -7.89 2.95 16.00
C GLN A 49 -7.39 3.66 17.26
N GLY A 50 -8.28 4.30 18.03
CA GLY A 50 -7.94 4.93 19.30
C GLY A 50 -7.38 3.93 20.33
N THR A 51 -7.99 2.75 20.42
CA THR A 51 -7.53 1.66 21.31
C THR A 51 -6.15 1.15 20.90
N ILE A 52 -5.89 0.99 19.60
CA ILE A 52 -4.57 0.58 19.09
C ILE A 52 -3.51 1.62 19.44
N VAL A 53 -3.81 2.91 19.24
CA VAL A 53 -2.89 4.01 19.60
C VAL A 53 -2.60 4.03 21.10
N GLU A 54 -3.62 3.81 21.94
CA GLU A 54 -3.46 3.76 23.39
C GLU A 54 -2.62 2.56 23.83
N LEU A 55 -2.90 1.36 23.31
CA LEU A 55 -2.14 0.15 23.60
C LEU A 55 -0.68 0.31 23.17
N PHE A 56 -0.45 0.89 21.99
CA PHE A 56 0.90 1.16 21.50
C PHE A 56 1.64 2.18 22.38
N SER A 57 0.95 3.22 22.86
CA SER A 57 1.52 4.20 23.79
C SER A 57 1.89 3.58 25.13
N ARG A 58 1.03 2.69 25.67
CA ARG A 58 1.29 1.93 26.91
C ARG A 58 2.46 0.95 26.73
N PHE A 59 2.56 0.29 25.58
CA PHE A 59 3.66 -0.61 25.25
C PHE A 59 5.01 0.12 25.18
N ASN A 60 5.06 1.24 24.46
CA ASN A 60 6.27 2.06 24.37
C ASN A 60 6.70 2.63 25.73
N SER A 61 5.74 3.06 26.56
CA SER A 61 6.00 3.53 27.92
C SER A 61 6.53 2.41 28.83
N SER A 62 6.08 1.18 28.64
CA SER A 62 6.57 0.02 29.40
C SER A 62 8.00 -0.36 29.00
N HIS A 63 8.33 -0.25 27.71
CA HIS A 63 9.69 -0.52 27.20
C HIS A 63 10.74 0.51 27.67
N SER A 64 10.35 1.78 27.84
CA SER A 64 11.26 2.81 28.38
C SER A 64 11.57 2.58 29.87
N HIS A 65 10.62 2.06 30.65
CA HIS A 65 10.84 1.68 32.06
C HIS A 65 11.70 0.43 32.25
N ILE A 66 11.67 -0.53 31.31
CA ILE A 66 12.53 -1.72 31.38
C ILE A 66 13.98 -1.37 31.04
N SER A 67 14.18 -0.45 30.08
CA SER A 67 15.52 -0.03 29.64
C SER A 67 16.27 0.82 30.68
N SER A 68 15.56 1.50 31.58
CA SER A 68 16.16 2.33 32.64
C SER A 68 16.63 1.55 33.86
N ASN A 69 16.19 0.30 34.06
CA ASN A 69 16.63 -0.54 35.17
C ASN A 69 17.89 -1.36 34.88
N THR A 70 18.43 -1.32 33.66
CA THR A 70 19.66 -2.05 33.27
C THR A 70 20.73 -1.13 32.70
N SER A 71 21.10 -0.03 33.36
CA SER A 71 22.34 0.66 32.97
C SER A 71 22.90 1.57 34.06
N ASN A 72 23.71 1.00 34.95
CA ASN A 72 24.75 1.75 35.68
C ASN A 72 26.09 1.65 34.93
N ARG A 73 26.12 2.03 33.65
CA ARG A 73 27.37 2.20 32.89
C ARG A 73 27.32 3.53 32.13
N PRO A 74 28.38 4.35 32.14
CA PRO A 74 28.40 5.60 31.37
C PRO A 74 28.24 5.28 29.89
N SER A 75 27.06 5.57 29.34
CA SER A 75 26.71 5.33 27.95
C SER A 75 27.44 6.31 27.05
N SER A 76 28.23 5.79 26.12
CA SER A 76 28.58 6.53 24.89
C SER A 76 27.30 7.01 24.21
N PRO A 77 27.28 8.18 23.55
CA PRO A 77 26.08 8.71 22.92
C PRO A 77 25.51 7.71 21.90
N PRO A 78 24.17 7.65 21.72
CA PRO A 78 23.55 6.81 20.71
C PRO A 78 24.10 7.18 19.33
N VAL A 79 24.82 6.26 18.71
CA VAL A 79 25.32 6.45 17.34
C VAL A 79 24.16 6.15 16.41
N GLU A 80 23.50 7.20 15.91
CA GLU A 80 22.47 7.08 14.88
C GLU A 80 23.03 6.27 13.70
N PRO A 81 22.29 5.27 13.17
CA PRO A 81 22.81 4.44 12.09
C PRO A 81 23.11 5.29 10.85
N PRO A 82 24.26 5.06 10.18
CA PRO A 82 24.67 5.89 9.06
C PRO A 82 23.67 5.81 7.90
N ILE A 83 23.50 6.93 7.20
CA ILE A 83 22.74 6.96 5.94
C ILE A 83 23.52 6.16 4.88
N LEU A 84 22.87 5.19 4.26
CA LEU A 84 23.49 4.32 3.27
C LEU A 84 23.45 5.00 1.89
N HIS A 85 24.62 5.37 1.35
CA HIS A 85 24.69 6.10 0.07
C HIS A 85 24.11 5.33 -1.13
N HIS A 86 24.21 4.00 -1.12
CA HIS A 86 23.68 3.13 -2.17
C HIS A 86 22.18 2.87 -2.03
N MET A 87 21.58 3.24 -0.89
CA MET A 87 20.16 3.13 -0.65
C MET A 87 19.49 4.47 -0.94
N PHE A 88 18.52 4.46 -1.83
CA PHE A 88 17.69 5.61 -2.15
C PHE A 88 16.37 5.14 -2.75
N PHE A 89 15.36 5.97 -2.63
CA PHE A 89 14.06 5.76 -3.25
C PHE A 89 13.49 7.11 -3.67
N SER A 90 13.37 7.33 -4.98
CA SER A 90 12.80 8.56 -5.52
C SER A 90 11.27 8.54 -5.58
N GLY A 91 10.69 7.33 -5.52
CA GLY A 91 9.27 7.05 -5.71
C GLY A 91 8.93 6.51 -7.11
N LEU A 92 9.93 5.97 -7.83
CA LEU A 92 9.72 5.23 -9.06
C LEU A 92 9.41 3.74 -8.75
N PRO A 93 8.43 3.11 -9.42
CA PRO A 93 8.04 1.72 -9.12
C PRO A 93 9.17 0.70 -9.24
N ASN A 94 10.06 0.86 -10.23
CA ASN A 94 11.20 -0.03 -10.45
C ASN A 94 12.30 0.10 -9.37
N GLU A 95 12.30 1.17 -8.59
CA GLU A 95 13.23 1.35 -7.46
C GLU A 95 12.71 0.73 -6.17
N LEU A 96 11.39 0.48 -6.07
CA LEU A 96 10.77 0.05 -4.83
C LEU A 96 11.21 -1.36 -4.39
N PRO A 97 11.16 -2.42 -5.23
CA PRO A 97 11.59 -3.76 -4.82
C PRO A 97 13.03 -3.83 -4.28
N PRO A 98 14.07 -3.29 -4.97
CA PRO A 98 15.43 -3.32 -4.42
C PRO A 98 15.58 -2.46 -3.17
N PHE A 99 14.81 -1.36 -3.06
CA PHE A 99 14.82 -0.53 -1.86
C PHE A 99 14.26 -1.27 -0.64
N LEU A 100 13.12 -1.95 -0.79
CA LEU A 100 12.51 -2.76 0.29
C LEU A 100 13.40 -3.93 0.69
N TYR A 101 14.02 -4.61 -0.29
CA TYR A 101 15.00 -5.67 -0.02
C TYR A 101 16.15 -5.17 0.86
N LEU A 102 16.71 -3.98 0.56
CA LEU A 102 17.79 -3.40 1.37
C LEU A 102 17.33 -3.08 2.80
N ILE A 103 16.07 -2.67 3.00
CA ILE A 103 15.51 -2.47 4.35
C ILE A 103 15.50 -3.81 5.09
N ASP A 104 14.92 -4.85 4.50
CA ASP A 104 14.79 -6.17 5.13
C ASP A 104 16.15 -6.82 5.42
N ASP A 105 17.13 -6.64 4.54
CA ASP A 105 18.50 -7.14 4.72
C ASP A 105 19.26 -6.38 5.82
N HIS A 106 19.19 -5.05 5.84
CA HIS A 106 19.96 -4.25 6.79
C HIS A 106 19.32 -4.16 8.17
N MET A 107 17.99 -4.08 8.28
CA MET A 107 17.30 -3.81 9.55
C MET A 107 17.68 -4.74 10.70
N PRO A 108 17.82 -6.07 10.53
CA PRO A 108 18.25 -6.97 11.60
C PRO A 108 19.61 -6.58 12.20
N SER A 109 20.55 -6.12 11.36
CA SER A 109 21.91 -5.78 11.79
C SER A 109 21.99 -4.47 12.59
N ILE A 110 21.10 -3.53 12.31
CA ILE A 110 21.08 -2.19 12.93
C ILE A 110 19.93 -1.97 13.92
N HIS A 111 19.07 -2.98 14.15
CA HIS A 111 17.90 -2.91 15.03
C HIS A 111 18.21 -2.34 16.43
N HIS A 112 19.35 -2.72 17.01
CA HIS A 112 19.79 -2.29 18.35
C HIS A 112 20.17 -0.80 18.43
N LYS A 113 20.36 -0.12 17.29
CA LYS A 113 20.69 1.31 17.24
C LYS A 113 19.46 2.21 17.30
N PHE A 114 18.26 1.63 17.26
CA PHE A 114 17.00 2.36 17.27
C PHE A 114 16.26 2.19 18.59
N ASN A 115 15.84 3.32 19.17
CA ASN A 115 15.08 3.32 20.42
C ASN A 115 13.60 2.95 20.23
N THR A 116 13.04 3.20 19.04
CA THR A 116 11.60 3.01 18.75
C THR A 116 11.36 2.66 17.28
N GLU A 117 10.17 2.15 16.96
CA GLU A 117 9.72 1.93 15.56
C GLU A 117 9.67 3.24 14.77
N GLN A 118 9.27 4.35 15.39
CA GLN A 118 9.22 5.67 14.74
C GLN A 118 10.61 6.12 14.26
N HIS A 119 11.65 5.88 15.05
CA HIS A 119 13.02 6.19 14.63
C HIS A 119 13.47 5.33 13.44
N ARG A 120 13.00 4.09 13.33
CA ARG A 120 13.31 3.24 12.17
C ARG A 120 12.62 3.73 10.91
N ILE A 121 11.34 4.06 11.01
CA ILE A 121 10.56 4.63 9.91
C ILE A 121 11.19 5.95 9.46
N TYR A 122 11.57 6.81 10.40
CA TYR A 122 12.28 8.05 10.08
C TYR A 122 13.60 7.78 9.34
N TRP A 123 14.40 6.81 9.81
CA TRP A 123 15.64 6.42 9.15
C TRP A 123 15.42 5.88 7.73
N ILE A 124 14.35 5.12 7.49
CA ILE A 124 13.97 4.71 6.13
C ILE A 124 13.67 5.95 5.27
N ALA A 125 12.87 6.89 5.81
CA ALA A 125 12.49 8.10 5.10
C ALA A 125 13.67 9.04 4.76
N LEU A 126 14.78 8.97 5.51
CA LEU A 126 16.03 9.69 5.16
C LEU A 126 16.62 9.26 3.80
N HIS A 127 16.22 8.09 3.29
CA HIS A 127 16.64 7.59 1.99
C HIS A 127 15.67 7.99 0.86
N PHE A 128 14.64 8.79 1.13
CA PHE A 128 13.75 9.33 0.09
C PHE A 128 14.42 10.47 -0.66
N ARG A 129 15.21 10.10 -1.69
CA ARG A 129 16.02 11.00 -2.49
C ARG A 129 16.20 10.45 -3.91
N PRO A 130 16.46 11.32 -4.89
CA PRO A 130 16.77 10.88 -6.25
C PRO A 130 18.17 10.24 -6.33
N ARG A 131 18.34 9.33 -7.29
CA ARG A 131 19.65 8.73 -7.64
C ARG A 131 20.63 9.75 -8.20
N ASP A 132 20.13 10.71 -8.99
CA ASP A 132 20.89 11.74 -9.69
C ASP A 132 20.38 13.16 -9.35
N LYS A 133 21.08 14.20 -9.81
CA LYS A 133 20.67 15.62 -9.73
C LYS A 133 19.45 15.95 -10.63
N GLN A 134 18.49 15.05 -10.76
CA GLN A 134 17.31 15.21 -11.60
C GLN A 134 16.18 15.97 -10.91
N THR A 135 15.30 16.51 -11.76
CA THR A 135 14.38 17.63 -11.53
C THR A 135 13.22 17.31 -10.56
N VAL A 136 12.45 18.34 -10.22
CA VAL A 136 11.31 18.38 -9.27
C VAL A 136 10.34 17.17 -9.32
N ALA A 137 10.25 16.46 -10.44
CA ALA A 137 9.45 15.24 -10.58
C ALA A 137 9.98 14.01 -9.81
N THR A 138 11.25 14.00 -9.39
CA THR A 138 11.90 12.86 -8.69
C THR A 138 11.80 12.92 -7.16
N PHE A 139 10.96 13.79 -6.60
CA PHE A 139 10.70 13.88 -5.16
C PHE A 139 9.36 13.25 -4.77
N SER A 140 8.81 12.31 -5.53
CA SER A 140 7.47 11.77 -5.24
C SER A 140 7.43 11.04 -3.90
N ALA A 141 8.46 10.24 -3.56
CA ALA A 141 8.57 9.60 -2.24
C ALA A 141 8.73 10.63 -1.10
N TYR A 142 9.57 11.65 -1.30
CA TYR A 142 9.77 12.71 -0.30
C TYR A 142 8.51 13.55 -0.10
N ASN A 143 7.85 13.98 -1.18
CA ASN A 143 6.62 14.77 -1.12
C ASN A 143 5.47 13.98 -0.50
N TRP A 144 5.40 12.67 -0.80
CA TRP A 144 4.48 11.77 -0.12
C TRP A 144 4.77 11.72 1.38
N TRP A 145 6.03 11.54 1.78
CA TRP A 145 6.43 11.53 3.19
C TRP A 145 6.06 12.83 3.92
N ILE A 146 6.32 13.99 3.30
CA ILE A 146 5.90 15.28 3.86
C ILE A 146 4.38 15.37 4.01
N SER A 147 3.62 14.81 3.07
CA SER A 147 2.14 14.79 3.15
C SER A 147 1.65 13.88 4.28
N VAL A 148 2.26 12.71 4.45
CA VAL A 148 2.00 11.78 5.55
C VAL A 148 2.29 12.44 6.91
N LEU A 149 3.40 13.16 7.03
CA LEU A 149 3.72 13.91 8.27
C LEU A 149 2.67 14.99 8.57
N ARG A 150 2.19 15.73 7.55
CA ARG A 150 1.13 16.74 7.73
C ARG A 150 -0.18 16.11 8.18
N GLU A 151 -0.58 15.00 7.57
CA GLU A 151 -1.77 14.24 7.98
C GLU A 151 -1.64 13.75 9.43
N ASN A 152 -0.48 13.20 9.79
CA ASN A 152 -0.19 12.75 11.15
C ASN A 152 -0.29 13.88 12.18
N ALA A 153 0.16 15.09 11.82
CA ALA A 153 0.03 16.28 12.67
C ALA A 153 -1.42 16.74 12.81
N MET A 154 -2.19 16.71 11.72
CA MET A 154 -3.62 17.05 11.74
C MET A 154 -4.42 16.14 12.67
N ILE A 155 -4.18 14.83 12.64
CA ILE A 155 -4.86 13.87 13.54
C ILE A 155 -4.51 14.14 15.01
N GLN A 156 -3.31 14.64 15.28
CA GLN A 156 -2.89 15.04 16.65
C GLN A 156 -3.41 16.42 17.07
N GLY A 157 -4.15 17.13 16.21
CA GLY A 157 -4.56 18.52 16.48
C GLY A 157 -3.40 19.52 16.49
N LEU A 158 -2.25 19.16 15.90
CA LEU A 158 -1.08 20.01 15.80
C LEU A 158 -1.14 20.88 14.53
N PRO A 159 -0.55 22.09 14.53
CA PRO A 159 -0.54 22.93 13.34
C PRO A 159 0.25 22.27 12.21
N SER A 160 -0.22 22.40 10.96
CA SER A 160 0.27 21.66 9.79
C SER A 160 1.75 21.93 9.43
N ASN A 161 2.34 23.00 9.96
CA ASN A 161 3.76 23.32 9.82
C ASN A 161 4.64 22.77 10.97
N SER A 162 4.05 22.15 12.00
CA SER A 162 4.76 21.52 13.12
C SER A 162 5.04 20.03 12.92
N SER A 163 4.77 19.48 11.73
CA SER A 163 4.82 18.04 11.45
C SER A 163 6.20 17.39 11.60
N LEU A 164 7.27 18.19 11.67
CA LEU A 164 8.63 17.75 11.96
C LEU A 164 8.97 17.74 13.46
N ALA A 165 8.11 18.30 14.31
CA ALA A 165 8.37 18.49 15.74
C ALA A 165 7.73 17.40 16.64
N SER A 166 6.72 16.68 16.16
CA SER A 166 6.14 15.55 16.90
C SER A 166 6.90 14.27 16.58
N ASN A 167 7.58 13.72 17.57
CA ASN A 167 8.21 12.39 17.51
C ASN A 167 7.19 11.24 17.65
N VAL A 168 5.89 11.56 17.67
CA VAL A 168 4.81 10.59 17.86
C VAL A 168 4.05 10.41 16.54
N TYR A 169 4.06 9.17 16.05
CA TYR A 169 3.25 8.75 14.93
C TYR A 169 1.96 8.09 15.42
N VAL A 170 0.83 8.55 14.92
CA VAL A 170 -0.52 8.07 15.25
C VAL A 170 -1.21 7.42 14.05
N LEU A 171 -0.75 7.69 12.83
CA LEU A 171 -1.27 7.04 11.63
C LEU A 171 -1.04 5.53 11.68
N PRO A 172 -2.03 4.69 11.32
CA PRO A 172 -1.90 3.22 11.39
C PRO A 172 -0.67 2.68 10.65
N HIS A 173 -0.38 3.22 9.46
CA HIS A 173 0.76 2.80 8.64
C HIS A 173 2.12 3.33 9.13
N LEU A 174 2.14 4.11 10.22
CA LEU A 174 3.37 4.59 10.85
C LEU A 174 3.64 3.93 12.22
N LEU A 175 2.85 2.93 12.60
CA LEU A 175 3.01 2.23 13.88
C LEU A 175 4.16 1.22 13.86
N THR A 176 4.41 0.59 12.72
CA THR A 176 5.49 -0.40 12.55
C THR A 176 6.17 -0.26 11.20
N ILE A 177 7.42 -0.70 11.08
CA ILE A 177 8.13 -0.76 9.80
C ILE A 177 7.34 -1.58 8.79
N LYS A 178 6.77 -2.71 9.22
CA LYS A 178 6.01 -3.61 8.34
C LYS A 178 4.84 -2.87 7.67
N LEU A 179 4.01 -2.21 8.47
CA LEU A 179 2.86 -1.45 7.96
C LEU A 179 3.30 -0.27 7.07
N PHE A 180 4.45 0.34 7.37
CA PHE A 180 5.03 1.39 6.56
C PHE A 180 5.48 0.88 5.18
N CYS A 181 6.19 -0.25 5.15
CA CYS A 181 6.63 -0.91 3.92
C CYS A 181 5.45 -1.40 3.07
N GLU A 182 4.41 -1.96 3.68
CA GLU A 182 3.15 -2.32 2.99
C GLU A 182 2.50 -1.09 2.35
N LYS A 183 2.48 0.06 3.05
CA LYS A 183 1.95 1.31 2.49
C LYS A 183 2.80 1.84 1.33
N LEU A 184 4.13 1.69 1.38
CA LEU A 184 4.99 2.03 0.26
C LEU A 184 4.67 1.18 -0.98
N GLN A 185 4.46 -0.13 -0.80
CA GLN A 185 4.04 -1.05 -1.87
C GLN A 185 2.69 -0.65 -2.46
N GLU A 186 1.71 -0.29 -1.63
CA GLU A 186 0.39 0.15 -2.09
C GLU A 186 0.44 1.40 -2.97
N ILE A 187 1.28 2.38 -2.59
CA ILE A 187 1.33 3.69 -3.25
C ILE A 187 2.24 3.68 -4.48
N PHE A 188 3.40 3.03 -4.38
CA PHE A 188 4.46 3.10 -5.39
C PHE A 188 4.73 1.79 -6.13
N GLY A 189 4.12 0.67 -5.71
CA GLY A 189 4.26 -0.60 -6.41
C GLY A 189 3.75 -0.54 -7.85
N ASP A 190 4.30 -1.37 -8.72
CA ASP A 190 3.79 -1.52 -10.08
C ASP A 190 2.45 -2.25 -10.04
N LYS A 191 1.36 -1.50 -10.22
CA LYS A 191 -0.01 -2.05 -10.24
C LYS A 191 -0.27 -3.02 -11.39
N PHE A 192 0.62 -3.04 -12.38
CA PHE A 192 0.54 -3.88 -13.56
C PHE A 192 1.73 -4.85 -13.62
N GLU A 193 2.43 -5.10 -12.52
CA GLU A 193 3.62 -5.96 -12.49
C GLU A 193 3.35 -7.30 -13.16
N GLY A 194 2.25 -7.98 -12.81
CA GLY A 194 1.86 -9.26 -13.39
C GLY A 194 1.51 -9.17 -14.88
N GLU A 195 0.75 -8.16 -15.31
CA GLU A 195 0.43 -7.97 -16.73
C GLU A 195 1.65 -7.57 -17.57
N ASN A 196 2.55 -6.77 -16.99
CA ASN A 196 3.79 -6.33 -17.60
C ASN A 196 4.76 -7.50 -17.74
N ALA A 197 4.92 -8.33 -16.70
CA ALA A 197 5.69 -9.56 -16.73
C ALA A 197 5.14 -10.53 -17.78
N LYS A 198 3.80 -10.70 -17.85
CA LYS A 198 3.16 -11.53 -18.88
C LYS A 198 3.43 -11.02 -20.29
N ARG A 199 3.32 -9.69 -20.51
CA ARG A 199 3.62 -9.06 -21.81
C ARG A 199 5.09 -9.19 -22.18
N ALA A 200 5.99 -9.01 -21.22
CA ALA A 200 7.43 -9.18 -21.40
C ALA A 200 7.78 -10.63 -21.74
N LEU A 201 7.18 -11.59 -21.04
CA LEU A 201 7.37 -13.02 -21.28
C LEU A 201 6.90 -13.44 -22.68
N GLN A 202 5.72 -12.96 -23.11
CA GLN A 202 5.21 -13.19 -24.47
C GLN A 202 6.08 -12.56 -25.57
N SER A 203 6.80 -11.50 -25.24
CA SER A 203 7.71 -10.80 -26.14
C SER A 203 9.15 -11.30 -26.03
N CYS A 204 9.44 -12.24 -25.11
CA CYS A 204 10.77 -12.72 -24.83
C CYS A 204 11.26 -13.60 -25.98
N LYS A 205 12.33 -13.15 -26.64
CA LYS A 205 12.97 -13.87 -27.75
C LYS A 205 14.47 -13.94 -27.50
N GLN A 206 15.07 -15.06 -27.92
CA GLN A 206 16.51 -15.23 -27.86
C GLN A 206 17.20 -14.27 -28.83
N ASP A 207 16.65 -14.07 -30.03
CA ASP A 207 17.26 -13.26 -31.10
C ASP A 207 18.75 -13.58 -31.27
N ASN A 208 19.64 -12.60 -31.10
CA ASN A 208 21.10 -12.75 -31.18
C ASN A 208 21.77 -12.96 -29.81
N ARG A 209 21.00 -13.14 -28.72
CA ARG A 209 21.53 -13.35 -27.37
C ARG A 209 22.06 -14.77 -27.19
N LEU A 210 23.04 -14.92 -26.30
CA LEU A 210 23.53 -16.24 -25.90
C LEU A 210 22.40 -17.02 -25.20
N ILE A 211 22.43 -18.35 -25.33
CA ILE A 211 21.39 -19.20 -24.72
C ILE A 211 21.34 -19.02 -23.19
N GLY A 212 22.49 -18.84 -22.53
CA GLY A 212 22.53 -18.59 -21.09
C GLY A 212 21.87 -17.28 -20.67
N GLU A 213 22.05 -16.21 -21.46
CA GLU A 213 21.41 -14.90 -21.21
C GLU A 213 19.91 -14.96 -21.44
N TYR A 214 19.48 -15.63 -22.51
CA TYR A 214 18.07 -15.89 -22.77
C TYR A 214 17.44 -16.71 -21.64
N ASN A 215 18.07 -17.81 -21.22
CA ASN A 215 17.57 -18.66 -20.14
C ASN A 215 17.43 -17.87 -18.83
N SER A 216 18.45 -17.10 -18.47
CA SER A 216 18.42 -16.29 -17.25
C SER A 216 17.29 -15.26 -17.29
N HIS A 217 17.09 -14.60 -18.43
CA HIS A 217 16.05 -13.59 -18.58
C HIS A 217 14.64 -14.19 -18.67
N PHE A 218 14.49 -15.32 -19.36
CA PHE A 218 13.24 -16.04 -19.44
C PHE A 218 12.83 -16.58 -18.08
N SER A 219 13.76 -17.20 -17.34
CA SER A 219 13.51 -17.70 -15.99
C SER A 219 13.07 -16.60 -15.04
N SER A 220 13.68 -15.40 -15.08
CA SER A 220 13.24 -14.30 -14.21
C SER A 220 11.78 -13.91 -14.47
N LEU A 221 11.36 -13.85 -15.74
CA LEU A 221 10.00 -13.49 -16.14
C LEU A 221 8.97 -14.59 -15.80
N VAL A 222 9.36 -15.87 -15.85
CA VAL A 222 8.45 -16.97 -15.49
C VAL A 222 8.09 -16.95 -14.01
N TYR A 223 9.02 -16.61 -13.12
CA TYR A 223 8.73 -16.53 -11.68
C TYR A 223 7.76 -15.40 -11.31
N GLU A 224 7.57 -14.43 -12.20
CA GLU A 224 6.67 -13.28 -12.01
C GLU A 224 5.25 -13.54 -12.57
N VAL A 225 5.02 -14.68 -13.24
CA VAL A 225 3.74 -15.00 -13.89
C VAL A 225 3.25 -16.39 -13.49
N ASP A 226 2.00 -16.49 -13.05
CA ASP A 226 1.36 -17.78 -12.79
C ASP A 226 1.00 -18.47 -14.12
N LEU A 227 1.82 -19.45 -14.52
CA LEU A 227 1.65 -20.23 -15.74
C LEU A 227 1.80 -21.72 -15.45
N THR A 228 1.07 -22.53 -16.22
CA THR A 228 1.31 -23.98 -16.23
C THR A 228 2.68 -24.30 -16.84
N GLU A 229 3.31 -25.39 -16.39
CA GLU A 229 4.58 -25.87 -16.93
C GLU A 229 4.53 -26.07 -18.46
N GLN A 230 3.39 -26.56 -18.96
CA GLN A 230 3.18 -26.76 -20.40
C GLN A 230 3.21 -25.42 -21.16
N THR A 231 2.47 -24.42 -20.69
CA THR A 231 2.46 -23.09 -21.31
C THR A 231 3.85 -22.44 -21.25
N CYS A 232 4.57 -22.62 -20.15
CA CYS A 232 5.95 -22.15 -20.00
C CYS A 232 6.88 -22.77 -21.07
N CYS A 233 6.80 -24.10 -21.27
CA CYS A 233 7.57 -24.81 -22.29
C CYS A 233 7.26 -24.33 -23.71
N ASP A 234 5.98 -24.09 -24.01
CA ASP A 234 5.55 -23.65 -25.34
C ASP A 234 6.06 -22.24 -25.67
N ILE A 235 5.99 -21.31 -24.71
CA ILE A 235 6.52 -19.95 -24.87
C ILE A 235 8.05 -19.99 -25.00
N TYR A 236 8.73 -20.78 -24.17
CA TYR A 236 10.19 -20.90 -24.21
C TYR A 236 10.67 -21.37 -25.58
N LYS A 237 10.04 -22.43 -26.13
CA LYS A 237 10.37 -22.96 -27.46
C LYS A 237 10.08 -21.96 -28.57
N ALA A 238 8.97 -21.23 -28.49
CA ALA A 238 8.60 -20.21 -29.47
C ALA A 238 9.58 -19.02 -29.50
N GLY A 239 10.22 -18.72 -28.37
CA GLY A 239 11.21 -17.65 -28.26
C GLY A 239 12.64 -18.04 -28.70
N LEU A 240 12.96 -19.32 -28.89
CA LEU A 240 14.30 -19.78 -29.28
C LEU A 240 14.65 -19.39 -30.72
N ASN A 241 15.93 -19.09 -30.94
CA ASN A 241 16.44 -18.88 -32.29
C ASN A 241 16.69 -20.24 -32.97
N VAL A 242 15.87 -20.55 -33.98
CA VAL A 242 15.88 -21.82 -34.72
C VAL A 242 17.25 -22.15 -35.35
N LYS A 243 18.09 -21.15 -35.61
CA LYS A 243 19.44 -21.38 -36.16
C LYS A 243 20.38 -22.15 -35.22
N ILE A 244 20.10 -22.16 -33.91
CA ILE A 244 20.89 -22.91 -32.91
C ILE A 244 20.35 -24.34 -32.75
N LEU A 245 19.06 -24.57 -32.99
CA LEU A 245 18.47 -25.92 -32.97
C LEU A 245 19.09 -26.83 -34.04
N ASP A 246 19.51 -26.26 -35.17
CA ASP A 246 20.14 -26.98 -36.29
C ASP A 246 21.59 -27.43 -36.00
N VAL A 247 22.25 -26.82 -35.00
CA VAL A 247 23.62 -27.17 -34.59
C VAL A 247 23.63 -28.23 -33.48
N ALA A 248 22.59 -28.29 -32.64
CA ALA A 248 22.48 -29.27 -31.56
C ALA A 248 21.96 -30.65 -32.00
N LEU A 249 21.43 -30.76 -33.23
CA LEU A 249 20.88 -32.00 -33.82
C LEU A 249 21.81 -32.64 -34.88
N ARG A 250 23.05 -32.15 -35.03
CA ARG A 250 24.12 -32.79 -35.81
C ARG A 250 25.18 -33.37 -34.89
#